data_AF-A0A0D5ZCQ1-F1
#
_entry.id   AF-A0A0D5ZCQ1-F1
#
_cell.length_a   1.000
_cell.length_b   1.000
_cell.length_c   1.000
_cell.angle_alpha   90.00
_cell.angle_beta   90.00
_cell.angle_gamma   90.00
#
_symmetry.space_group_name_H-M   'P 1'
#
loop_
_entity.id
_entity.type
_entity.pdbx_description
1 polymer ?
#
loop_
_entity_poly.entity_id
_entity_poly.type
_entity_poly.pdbx_seq_one_letter_code
_entity_poly.pdbx_strand_id
1 'polypeptide(L)'
;MGKCDFCDAEERYLKPLHDKYGDHILDRCFYGCEEERSIPKERKENFELLSIEETYRSQCHESKWEVSIKLNDKTLTIHLTRLNSETEAGLRREILQCRNRHEINRLNLIIFHN
;
A
#
# COMPACT_ATOMS: atom_id res chain seq x y z
N MET A 1 -1.62 -7.03 3.90
CA MET A 1 -1.10 -8.41 3.75
C MET A 1 -2.25 -9.39 3.92
N GLY A 2 -2.10 -10.62 3.44
CA GLY A 2 -3.16 -11.61 3.62
C GLY A 2 -2.86 -12.92 2.90
N LYS A 3 -3.93 -13.63 2.54
CA LYS A 3 -3.90 -14.88 1.79
C LYS A 3 -3.91 -14.59 0.28
N CYS A 4 -3.05 -15.27 -0.47
CA CYS A 4 -3.00 -15.16 -1.93
C CYS A 4 -4.05 -16.08 -2.57
N ASP A 5 -4.91 -15.53 -3.43
CA ASP A 5 -5.96 -16.30 -4.11
C ASP A 5 -5.43 -17.29 -5.16
N PHE A 6 -4.16 -17.14 -5.57
CA PHE A 6 -3.54 -17.97 -6.61
C PHE A 6 -2.80 -19.19 -6.06
N CYS A 7 -2.03 -19.01 -4.98
CA CYS A 7 -1.20 -20.08 -4.40
C CYS A 7 -1.68 -20.55 -3.02
N ASP A 8 -2.80 -19.99 -2.53
CA ASP A 8 -3.39 -20.26 -1.23
C ASP A 8 -2.48 -19.96 -0.01
N ALA A 9 -1.30 -19.40 -0.25
CA ALA A 9 -0.33 -19.12 0.79
C ALA A 9 -0.77 -17.92 1.65
N GLU A 10 -0.71 -18.11 2.96
CA GLU A 10 -0.99 -17.08 3.96
C GLU A 10 0.20 -16.17 4.21
N GLU A 11 -0.07 -15.08 4.93
CA GLU A 11 0.91 -14.07 5.34
C GLU A 11 1.78 -13.57 4.19
N ARG A 12 1.17 -13.22 3.05
CA ARG A 12 1.90 -12.68 1.88
C ARG A 12 1.73 -11.18 1.74
N TYR A 13 2.74 -10.54 1.18
CA TYR A 13 2.53 -9.25 0.52
C TYR A 13 1.65 -9.47 -0.69
N LEU A 14 0.52 -8.76 -0.72
CA LEU A 14 -0.51 -8.89 -1.74
C LEU A 14 -0.55 -7.63 -2.58
N LYS A 15 -0.80 -7.82 -3.88
CA LYS A 15 -1.18 -6.78 -4.82
C LYS A 15 -2.61 -7.08 -5.28
N PRO A 16 -3.53 -6.11 -5.17
CA PRO A 16 -4.88 -6.27 -5.70
C PRO A 16 -4.84 -6.35 -7.23
N LEU A 17 -5.57 -7.30 -7.79
CA LEU A 17 -5.85 -7.42 -9.21
C LEU A 17 -7.20 -6.76 -9.48
N HIS A 18 -7.21 -5.81 -10.40
CA HIS A 18 -8.43 -5.12 -10.82
C HIS A 18 -8.81 -5.53 -12.25
N ASP A 19 -10.09 -5.44 -12.56
CA ASP A 19 -10.59 -5.64 -13.92
C ASP A 19 -10.35 -4.41 -14.82
N LYS A 20 -10.85 -4.48 -16.06
CA LYS A 20 -10.72 -3.38 -17.03
C LYS A 20 -11.51 -2.12 -16.65
N TYR A 21 -12.42 -2.21 -15.69
CA TYR A 21 -13.21 -1.11 -15.16
C TYR A 21 -12.65 -0.57 -13.84
N GLY A 22 -11.64 -1.23 -13.27
CA GLY A 22 -10.99 -0.82 -12.04
C GLY A 22 -11.59 -1.46 -10.78
N ASP A 23 -12.51 -2.41 -10.93
CA ASP A 23 -13.10 -3.13 -9.81
C ASP A 23 -12.15 -4.22 -9.31
N HIS A 24 -12.04 -4.38 -7.99
CA HIS A 24 -11.22 -5.41 -7.37
C HIS A 24 -11.78 -6.80 -7.69
N ILE A 25 -10.90 -7.71 -8.12
CA ILE A 25 -11.26 -9.10 -8.44
C ILE A 25 -10.68 -10.07 -7.41
N LEU A 26 -9.35 -10.03 -7.22
CA LEU A 26 -8.57 -11.01 -6.45
C LEU A 26 -7.30 -10.37 -5.90
N ASP A 27 -6.74 -10.97 -4.86
CA ASP A 27 -5.43 -10.63 -4.32
C ASP A 27 -4.37 -11.67 -4.69
N ARG A 28 -3.27 -11.20 -5.29
CA ARG A 28 -2.13 -12.05 -5.67
C ARG A 28 -0.86 -11.67 -4.92
N CYS A 29 0.06 -12.62 -4.74
CA CYS A 29 1.39 -12.31 -4.23
C CYS A 29 2.04 -11.18 -5.04
N PHE A 30 2.56 -10.19 -4.31
CA PHE A 30 3.03 -8.93 -4.86
C PHE A 30 4.20 -9.11 -5.85
N TYR A 31 5.16 -9.96 -5.51
CA TYR A 31 6.33 -10.24 -6.36
C TYR A 31 6.16 -11.51 -7.20
N GLY A 32 5.16 -12.34 -6.89
CA GLY A 32 5.01 -13.69 -7.45
C GLY A 32 4.83 -14.72 -6.35
N CYS A 33 4.14 -15.83 -6.68
CA CYS A 33 3.78 -16.87 -5.71
C CYS A 33 4.99 -17.61 -5.13
N GLU A 34 6.01 -17.83 -5.95
CA GLU A 34 7.24 -18.56 -5.59
C GLU A 34 8.34 -17.63 -5.07
N GLU A 35 8.12 -16.32 -5.11
CA GLU A 35 9.12 -15.33 -4.72
C GLU A 35 9.16 -15.16 -3.20
N GLU A 36 10.31 -15.42 -2.59
CA GLU A 36 10.52 -15.17 -1.16
C GLU A 36 10.30 -13.72 -0.76
N ARG A 37 10.46 -12.78 -1.70
CA ARG A 37 10.19 -11.35 -1.48
C ARG A 37 8.71 -11.08 -1.15
N SER A 38 7.80 -11.99 -1.51
CA SER A 38 6.39 -11.94 -1.13
C SER A 38 6.14 -12.40 0.32
N ILE A 39 7.16 -12.94 1.00
CA ILE A 39 7.10 -13.32 2.41
C ILE A 39 7.56 -12.12 3.26
N PRO A 40 6.71 -11.62 4.17
CA PRO A 40 7.06 -10.60 5.14
C PRO A 40 8.17 -11.08 6.06
N LYS A 41 9.33 -10.43 6.00
CA LYS A 41 10.46 -10.68 6.92
C LYS A 41 10.69 -9.49 7.86
N GLU A 42 10.02 -8.37 7.62
CA GLU A 42 10.13 -7.13 8.36
C GLU A 42 9.39 -7.22 9.70
N ARG A 43 10.02 -6.69 10.75
CA ARG A 43 9.43 -6.64 12.10
C ARG A 43 8.26 -5.67 12.13
N LYS A 44 7.33 -5.90 13.06
CA LYS A 44 6.30 -4.92 13.39
C LYS A 44 6.97 -3.68 14.00
N GLU A 45 6.55 -2.51 13.54
CA GLU A 45 6.99 -1.22 14.04
C GLU A 45 5.81 -0.51 14.69
N ASN A 46 6.04 0.17 15.81
CA ASN A 46 5.04 1.07 16.39
C ASN A 46 5.22 2.45 15.77
N PHE A 47 4.27 2.85 14.93
CA PHE A 47 4.22 4.20 14.37
C PHE A 47 2.89 4.86 14.72
N GLU A 48 2.91 6.18 14.76
CA GLU A 48 1.73 7.03 14.90
C GLU A 48 1.53 7.80 13.59
N LEU A 49 0.31 7.79 13.06
CA LEU A 49 -0.03 8.57 11.88
C LEU A 49 -0.31 10.02 12.28
N LEU A 50 0.51 10.96 11.80
CA LEU A 50 0.39 12.38 12.12
C LEU A 50 -0.51 13.12 11.13
N SER A 51 -0.23 13.01 9.82
CA SER A 51 -1.02 13.66 8.79
C SER A 51 -1.06 12.86 7.49
N ILE A 52 -2.09 13.12 6.69
CA ILE A 52 -2.26 12.64 5.31
C ILE A 52 -2.72 13.85 4.53
N GLU A 53 -1.93 14.30 3.56
CA GLU A 53 -2.21 15.50 2.78
C GLU A 53 -2.17 15.16 1.29
N GLU A 54 -3.23 15.51 0.57
CA GLU A 54 -3.24 15.40 -0.89
C GLU A 54 -2.42 16.55 -1.47
N THR A 55 -1.32 16.23 -2.14
CA THR A 55 -0.44 17.21 -2.78
C THR A 55 -0.78 17.44 -4.25
N TYR A 56 -1.45 16.47 -4.88
CA TYR A 56 -1.83 16.54 -6.28
C TYR A 56 -3.00 15.61 -6.59
N ARG A 57 -3.87 16.01 -7.52
CA ARG A 57 -4.91 15.17 -8.09
C ARG A 57 -5.05 15.41 -9.59
N SER A 58 -4.90 14.35 -10.37
CA SER A 58 -5.32 14.30 -11.77
C SER A 58 -6.82 14.00 -11.82
N GLN A 59 -7.54 14.59 -12.79
CA GLN A 59 -9.01 14.64 -12.82
C GLN A 59 -9.70 13.28 -12.64
N CYS A 60 -9.09 12.17 -13.10
CA CYS A 60 -9.68 10.83 -12.96
C CYS A 60 -8.66 9.68 -12.79
N HIS A 61 -7.35 9.96 -12.75
CA HIS A 61 -6.34 8.90 -12.92
C HIS A 61 -5.54 8.61 -11.66
N GLU A 62 -4.93 9.64 -11.07
CA GLU A 62 -4.04 9.48 -9.93
C GLU A 62 -4.14 10.65 -8.95
N SER A 63 -3.89 10.37 -7.68
CA SER A 63 -3.64 11.37 -6.64
C SER A 63 -2.31 11.09 -5.95
N LYS A 64 -1.59 12.15 -5.57
CA LYS A 64 -0.35 12.08 -4.81
C LYS A 64 -0.60 12.58 -3.40
N TRP A 65 -0.01 11.87 -2.45
CA TRP A 65 -0.25 12.02 -1.03
C TRP A 65 1.07 12.12 -0.30
N GLU A 66 1.13 13.04 0.65
CA GLU A 66 2.17 13.11 1.65
C GLU A 66 1.63 12.53 2.96
N VAL A 67 2.29 11.51 3.47
CA VAL A 67 1.91 10.81 4.70
C VAL A 67 3.01 11.01 5.72
N SER A 68 2.73 11.78 6.76
CA SER A 68 3.65 11.98 7.88
C SER A 68 3.34 10.99 9.00
N ILE A 69 4.35 10.22 9.40
CA ILE A 69 4.27 9.28 10.53
C ILE A 69 5.36 9.60 11.56
N LYS A 70 5.08 9.33 12.82
CA LYS A 70 6.08 9.30 13.88
C LYS A 70 6.49 7.86 14.12
N LEU A 71 7.77 7.56 13.95
CA LEU A 71 8.37 6.26 14.21
C LEU A 71 9.38 6.42 15.34
N ASN A 72 9.05 5.88 16.52
CA ASN A 72 9.76 6.19 17.77
C ASN A 72 9.73 7.71 18.03
N ASP A 73 10.89 8.39 18.00
CA ASP A 73 11.01 9.85 18.20
C ASP A 73 11.33 10.62 16.91
N LYS A 74 11.22 9.97 15.75
CA LYS A 74 11.50 10.59 14.45
C LYS A 74 10.24 10.70 13.62
N THR A 75 10.01 11.88 13.06
CA THR A 75 9.02 12.07 12.02
C THR A 75 9.59 11.63 10.69
N LEU A 76 8.82 10.85 9.93
CA LEU A 76 9.12 10.39 8.59
C LEU A 76 7.98 10.78 7.67
N THR A 77 8.33 11.25 6.49
CA THR A 77 7.38 11.62 5.43
C THR A 77 7.47 10.59 4.31
N ILE A 78 6.33 9.99 3.95
CA ILE A 78 6.20 9.01 2.88
C ILE A 78 5.35 9.61 1.78
N HIS A 79 5.82 9.54 0.54
CA HIS A 79 5.10 10.02 -0.63
C HIS A 79 4.44 8.85 -1.34
N LEU A 80 3.12 8.90 -1.51
CA LEU A 80 2.34 7.86 -2.16
C LEU A 80 1.64 8.42 -3.40
N THR A 81 1.56 7.62 -4.45
CA THR A 81 0.70 7.84 -5.62
C THR A 81 -0.37 6.76 -5.60
N ARG A 82 -1.63 7.13 -5.80
CA ARG A 82 -2.82 6.26 -5.68
C ARG A 82 -3.74 6.45 -6.88
N LEU A 83 -4.49 5.42 -7.29
CA LEU A 83 -5.42 5.47 -8.45
C LEU A 83 -6.87 5.75 -8.00
N ASN A 84 -7.76 5.86 -8.99
CA ASN A 84 -9.22 5.67 -8.85
C ASN A 84 -9.88 6.58 -7.82
N SER A 85 -9.47 7.85 -7.77
CA SER A 85 -10.06 8.84 -6.87
C SER A 85 -9.93 8.47 -5.38
N GLU A 86 -8.82 7.83 -4.99
CA GLU A 86 -8.46 7.60 -3.58
C GLU A 86 -8.80 8.82 -2.70
N THR A 87 -9.26 8.53 -1.48
CA THR A 87 -9.66 9.56 -0.52
C THR A 87 -8.77 9.49 0.71
N GLU A 88 -8.64 10.59 1.44
CA GLU A 88 -7.89 10.61 2.70
C GLU A 88 -8.42 9.54 3.66
N ALA A 89 -9.74 9.39 3.76
CA ALA A 89 -10.38 8.39 4.61
C ALA A 89 -10.09 6.94 4.17
N GLY A 90 -10.05 6.68 2.86
CA GLY A 90 -9.65 5.40 2.29
C GLY A 90 -8.21 5.07 2.65
N LEU A 91 -7.29 5.97 2.29
CA LEU A 91 -5.87 5.84 2.55
C LEU A 91 -5.54 5.72 4.04
N ARG A 92 -6.22 6.49 4.91
CA ARG A 92 -6.09 6.39 6.37
C ARG A 92 -6.42 5.00 6.88
N ARG A 93 -7.52 4.39 6.41
CA ARG A 93 -7.91 3.03 6.81
C ARG A 93 -6.85 2.00 6.42
N GLU A 94 -6.30 2.10 5.21
CA GLU A 94 -5.24 1.20 4.75
C GLU A 94 -3.94 1.39 5.56
N ILE A 95 -3.54 2.63 5.84
CA ILE A 95 -2.34 2.91 6.64
C ILE A 95 -2.49 2.36 8.06
N LEU A 96 -3.66 2.48 8.69
CA LEU A 96 -3.89 1.95 10.04
C LEU A 96 -3.86 0.42 10.11
N GLN A 97 -3.97 -0.27 8.98
CA GLN A 97 -3.78 -1.72 8.89
C GLN A 97 -2.32 -2.13 8.65
N CYS A 98 -1.45 -1.18 8.29
CA CYS A 98 -0.04 -1.45 8.07
C CYS A 98 0.68 -1.74 9.39
N ARG A 99 1.59 -2.71 9.36
CA ARG A 99 2.35 -3.15 10.54
C ARG A 99 3.70 -2.46 10.69
N ASN A 100 4.18 -1.83 9.62
CA ASN A 100 5.45 -1.12 9.58
C ASN A 100 5.48 -0.13 8.41
N ARG A 101 6.49 0.74 8.39
CA ARG A 101 6.65 1.74 7.32
C ARG A 101 6.84 1.13 5.93
N HIS A 102 7.35 -0.10 5.84
CA HIS A 102 7.56 -0.77 4.56
C HIS A 102 6.24 -1.16 3.92
N GLU A 103 5.25 -1.57 4.73
CA GLU A 103 3.87 -1.81 4.27
C GLU A 103 3.22 -0.51 3.79
N ILE A 104 3.42 0.61 4.48
CA ILE A 104 2.93 1.93 4.04
C ILE A 104 3.55 2.30 2.68
N ASN A 105 4.87 2.14 2.52
CA ASN A 105 5.54 2.41 1.24
C ASN A 105 5.01 1.51 0.09
N ARG A 106 4.57 0.29 0.38
CA ARG A 106 3.96 -0.62 -0.61
C ARG A 106 2.54 -0.21 -1.02
N LEU A 107 1.90 0.70 -0.29
CA LEU A 107 0.66 1.34 -0.75
C LEU A 107 0.92 2.29 -1.92
N ASN A 108 2.17 2.68 -2.18
CA ASN A 108 2.49 3.46 -3.36
C ASN A 108 2.22 2.63 -4.61
N LEU A 109 1.60 3.26 -5.62
CA LEU A 109 1.56 2.71 -6.97
C LEU A 109 2.97 2.34 -7.40
N ILE A 110 3.19 1.06 -7.66
CA ILE A 110 4.30 0.67 -8.53
C ILE A 110 3.82 0.94 -9.95
N ILE A 111 4.19 2.10 -10.49
CA ILE A 111 4.26 2.30 -11.94
C ILE A 111 5.36 1.35 -12.42
N PHE A 112 4.99 0.13 -12.83
CA PHE A 112 5.85 -0.66 -13.68
C PHE A 112 5.91 0.08 -15.01
N HIS A 113 6.98 0.84 -15.24
CA HIS A 113 7.41 1.06 -16.62
C HIS A 113 7.78 -0.33 -17.15
N ASN A 114 6.94 -0.86 -18.05
CA ASN A 114 7.27 -2.03 -18.86
C ASN A 114 8.60 -1.80 -19.60
#